data_AF-A0A1G8RM03-F1
#
_entry.id   AF-A0A1G8RM03-F1
#
_cell.length_a   1.000
_cell.length_b   1.000
_cell.length_c   1.000
_cell.angle_alpha   90.00
_cell.angle_beta   90.00
_cell.angle_gamma   90.00
#
_symmetry.space_group_name_H-M   'P 1'
#
loop_
_entity.id
_entity.type
_entity.pdbx_description
1 polymer ?
#
loop_
_entity_poly.entity_id
_entity_poly.type
_entity_poly.pdbx_seq_one_letter_code
_entity_poly.pdbx_strand_id
1 'polypeptide(L)'
;MTFLLANELVTWVLFLVFLGTSYLSYQAYRENHSRRQFLLGFIHLAISPFFAYTIGPIILGLGLIQLYMSTIQWKNKKAAKRFSRLQ
;
A
#
# COMPACT_ATOMS: atom_id res chain seq x y z
N MET A 1 7.53 -10.03 31.57
CA MET A 1 6.47 -10.86 30.95
C MET A 1 5.45 -10.01 30.19
N THR A 2 4.94 -8.92 30.77
CA THR A 2 4.00 -7.97 30.13
C THR A 2 4.55 -7.30 28.85
N PHE A 3 5.83 -6.92 28.84
CA PHE A 3 6.46 -6.24 27.69
C PHE A 3 6.57 -7.15 26.44
N LEU A 4 6.78 -8.45 26.63
CA LEU A 4 6.85 -9.43 25.55
C LEU A 4 5.47 -9.66 24.91
N LEU A 5 4.43 -9.79 25.73
CA LEU A 5 3.05 -9.91 25.26
C LEU A 5 2.59 -8.68 24.48
N ALA A 6 2.97 -7.48 24.92
CA ALA A 6 2.66 -6.25 24.21
C ALA A 6 3.30 -6.20 22.81
N ASN A 7 4.55 -6.64 22.67
CA ASN A 7 5.25 -6.66 21.39
C ASN A 7 4.65 -7.66 20.39
N GLU A 8 4.28 -8.85 20.88
CA GLU A 8 3.56 -9.85 20.08
C GLU A 8 2.21 -9.31 19.60
N LEU A 9 1.41 -8.71 20.50
CA LEU A 9 0.12 -8.09 20.14
C LEU A 9 0.27 -7.02 19.07
N VAL A 10 1.27 -6.13 19.19
CA VAL A 10 1.56 -5.10 18.18
C VAL A 10 1.88 -5.73 16.82
N THR A 11 2.69 -6.79 16.81
CA THR A 11 3.06 -7.51 15.59
C THR A 11 1.84 -8.12 14.91
N TRP A 12 0.95 -8.77 15.68
CA TRP A 12 -0.30 -9.33 15.15
C TRP A 12 -1.25 -8.26 14.63
N VAL A 13 -1.37 -7.13 15.33
CA VAL A 13 -2.19 -6.00 14.87
C VAL A 13 -1.65 -5.44 13.55
N LEU A 14 -0.33 -5.23 13.45
CA LEU A 14 0.30 -4.77 12.21
C LEU A 14 0.16 -5.77 11.06
N PHE A 15 0.17 -7.07 11.37
CA PHE A 15 -0.07 -8.12 10.38
C PHE A 15 -1.51 -8.09 9.87
N LEU A 16 -2.50 -7.91 10.76
CA LEU A 16 -3.90 -7.71 10.36
C LEU A 16 -4.09 -6.44 9.54
N VAL A 17 -3.41 -5.35 9.91
CA VAL A 17 -3.39 -4.10 9.12
C VAL A 17 -2.85 -4.39 7.73
N PHE A 18 -1.72 -5.10 7.62
CA PHE A 18 -1.13 -5.49 6.33
C PHE A 18 -2.11 -6.26 5.44
N LEU A 19 -2.82 -7.25 5.99
CA LEU A 19 -3.82 -8.02 5.24
C LEU A 19 -4.99 -7.13 4.77
N GLY A 20 -5.51 -6.29 5.66
CA GLY A 20 -6.59 -5.36 5.34
C GLY A 20 -6.17 -4.35 4.27
N THR A 21 -5.00 -3.74 4.40
CA THR A 21 -4.48 -2.77 3.43
C THR A 21 -4.16 -3.41 2.09
N SER A 22 -3.72 -4.68 2.07
CA SER A 22 -3.50 -5.44 0.84
C SER A 22 -4.81 -5.64 0.08
N TYR A 23 -5.87 -6.07 0.77
CA TYR A 23 -7.19 -6.21 0.16
C TYR A 23 -7.74 -4.87 -0.38
N LEU A 24 -7.67 -3.81 0.42
CA LEU A 24 -8.11 -2.48 0.00
C LEU A 24 -7.28 -1.93 -1.16
N SER A 25 -6.01 -2.31 -1.25
CA SER A 25 -5.09 -1.89 -2.31
C SER A 25 -5.45 -2.56 -3.63
N TYR A 26 -5.76 -3.86 -3.59
CA TYR A 26 -6.28 -4.57 -4.75
C TYR A 26 -7.61 -3.97 -5.22
N GLN A 27 -8.52 -3.65 -4.30
CA GLN A 27 -9.79 -3.02 -4.65
C GLN A 27 -9.59 -1.62 -5.27
N ALA A 28 -8.71 -0.80 -4.68
CA ALA A 28 -8.38 0.53 -5.21
C ALA A 28 -7.74 0.46 -6.60
N TYR A 29 -6.92 -0.56 -6.86
CA TYR A 29 -6.38 -0.83 -8.19
C TYR A 29 -7.49 -1.14 -9.19
N ARG A 30 -8.42 -2.04 -8.85
CA ARG A 30 -9.55 -2.42 -9.72
C ARG A 30 -10.47 -1.24 -10.04
N GLU A 31 -10.70 -0.36 -9.07
CA GLU A 31 -11.56 0.82 -9.23
C GLU A 31 -10.81 2.03 -9.85
N ASN A 32 -9.51 1.89 -10.20
CA ASN A 32 -8.66 2.98 -10.68
C ASN A 32 -8.54 4.18 -9.71
N HIS A 33 -8.63 3.95 -8.39
CA HIS A 33 -8.46 4.96 -7.35
C HIS A 33 -6.98 5.15 -6.99
N SER A 34 -6.23 5.79 -7.91
CA SER A 34 -4.77 5.96 -7.81
C SER A 34 -4.31 6.60 -6.50
N ARG A 35 -5.04 7.60 -5.97
CA ARG A 35 -4.70 8.26 -4.70
C ARG A 35 -4.77 7.29 -3.50
N ARG A 36 -5.77 6.40 -3.49
CA ARG A 36 -5.96 5.39 -2.43
C ARG A 36 -4.86 4.33 -2.52
N GLN A 37 -4.54 3.87 -3.73
CA GLN A 37 -3.44 2.92 -3.94
C GLN A 37 -2.07 3.50 -3.51
N PHE A 38 -1.82 4.79 -3.77
CA PHE A 38 -0.59 5.45 -3.31
C PHE A 38 -0.48 5.50 -1.79
N LEU A 39 -1.56 5.90 -1.10
CA LEU A 39 -1.59 5.94 0.37
C LEU A 39 -1.37 4.56 0.99
N LEU A 40 -2.01 3.54 0.43
CA LEU A 40 -1.84 2.16 0.87
C LEU A 40 -0.41 1.67 0.62
N GLY A 41 0.22 2.03 -0.50
CA GLY A 41 1.64 1.75 -0.75
C GLY A 41 2.55 2.35 0.31
N PHE A 42 2.27 3.59 0.73
CA PHE A 42 3.00 4.24 1.83
C PHE A 42 2.83 3.51 3.17
N ILE A 43 1.63 3.04 3.48
CA ILE A 43 1.38 2.26 4.70
C ILE A 43 2.19 0.96 4.68
N HIS A 44 2.24 0.26 3.55
CA HIS A 44 3.08 -0.94 3.40
C HIS A 44 4.56 -0.63 3.62
N LEU A 45 5.08 0.47 3.05
CA LEU A 45 6.46 0.90 3.30
C LEU A 45 6.71 1.18 4.78
N ALA A 46 5.80 1.88 5.45
CA ALA A 46 5.93 2.25 6.87
C ALA A 46 5.88 1.04 7.81
N ILE A 47 5.07 0.03 7.48
CA ILE A 47 4.94 -1.20 8.28
C ILE A 47 6.10 -2.17 8.01
N SER A 48 6.71 -2.13 6.82
CA SER A 48 7.74 -3.10 6.41
C SER A 48 8.94 -3.26 7.37
N PRO A 49 9.48 -2.23 8.06
CA PRO A 49 10.61 -2.39 8.97
C PRO A 49 10.25 -3.18 10.23
N PHE A 50 8.97 -3.16 10.65
CA PHE A 50 8.50 -3.96 11.80
C PHE A 50 8.57 -5.46 11.52
N PHE A 51 8.61 -5.86 10.25
CA PHE A 51 8.74 -7.25 9.80
C PHE A 51 10.09 -7.52 9.12
N ALA A 52 11.12 -6.70 9.35
CA ALA A 52 12.38 -6.74 8.61
C ALA A 52 13.05 -8.14 8.56
N TYR A 53 12.95 -8.91 9.64
CA TYR A 53 13.54 -10.24 9.77
C TYR A 53 12.67 -11.39 9.21
N THR A 54 11.46 -11.09 8.73
CA THR A 54 10.50 -12.09 8.23
C THR A 54 10.00 -11.71 6.84
N ILE A 55 8.77 -11.22 6.75
CA ILE A 55 8.08 -10.88 5.48
C ILE A 55 8.27 -9.42 5.07
N GLY A 56 9.01 -8.63 5.85
CA GLY A 56 9.26 -7.20 5.61
C GLY A 56 9.72 -6.86 4.20
N PRO A 57 10.70 -7.59 3.60
CA PRO A 57 11.11 -7.35 2.22
C PRO A 57 9.97 -7.53 1.19
N ILE A 58 9.06 -8.46 1.44
CA ILE A 58 7.89 -8.71 0.58
C ILE A 58 6.90 -7.54 0.72
N ILE A 59 6.61 -7.13 1.96
CA ILE A 59 5.75 -5.97 2.25
C ILE A 59 6.30 -4.70 1.60
N LEU A 60 7.62 -4.48 1.71
CA LEU A 60 8.33 -3.37 1.10
C LEU A 60 8.20 -3.38 -0.43
N GLY A 61 8.46 -4.54 -1.06
CA GLY A 61 8.33 -4.71 -2.51
C GLY A 61 6.91 -4.43 -3.00
N LEU A 62 5.89 -4.94 -2.28
CA LEU A 62 4.49 -4.64 -2.57
C LEU A 62 4.19 -3.15 -2.44
N GLY A 63 4.68 -2.48 -1.40
CA GLY A 63 4.54 -1.04 -1.23
C GLY A 63 5.11 -0.25 -2.40
N LEU A 64 6.33 -0.57 -2.84
CA LEU A 64 6.97 0.06 -3.99
C LEU A 64 6.19 -0.15 -5.29
N ILE A 65 5.71 -1.37 -5.55
CA ILE A 65 4.89 -1.69 -6.72
C ILE A 65 3.59 -0.87 -6.71
N GLN A 66 2.93 -0.75 -5.56
CA GLN A 66 1.71 0.03 -5.41
C GLN A 66 1.93 1.51 -5.67
N LEU A 67 3.03 2.09 -5.15
CA LEU A 67 3.41 3.46 -5.42
C LEU A 67 3.69 3.67 -6.91
N TYR A 68 4.50 2.82 -7.52
CA TYR A 68 4.79 2.89 -8.95
C TYR A 68 3.52 2.84 -9.80
N MET A 69 2.67 1.84 -9.57
CA MET A 69 1.43 1.67 -10.34
C MET A 69 0.47 2.85 -10.17
N SER A 70 0.36 3.40 -8.96
CA SER A 70 -0.47 4.57 -8.70
C SER A 70 0.02 5.82 -9.44
N THR A 71 1.34 6.01 -9.58
CA THR A 71 1.90 7.14 -10.36
C THR A 71 1.60 6.99 -11.85
N ILE A 72 1.68 5.78 -12.40
CA ILE A 72 1.31 5.49 -13.80
C ILE A 72 -0.17 5.81 -14.02
N GLN A 73 -1.05 5.28 -13.17
CA GLN A 73 -2.49 5.54 -13.30
C GLN A 73 -2.81 7.04 -13.20
N TRP A 74 -2.13 7.78 -12.33
CA TRP A 74 -2.33 9.22 -12.21
C TRP A 74 -1.89 9.96 -13.48
N LYS A 75 -0.73 9.60 -14.06
CA LYS A 75 -0.28 10.15 -15.36
C LYS A 75 -1.29 9.86 -16.46
N ASN A 76 -1.79 8.63 -16.54
CA ASN A 76 -2.77 8.22 -17.55
C ASN A 76 -4.11 8.96 -17.39
N LYS A 77 -4.61 9.11 -16.16
CA LYS A 77 -5.82 9.91 -15.88
C LYS A 77 -5.65 11.38 -16.27
N LYS A 78 -4.47 11.96 -16.00
CA LYS A 78 -4.17 13.35 -16.37
C LYS A 78 -4.10 13.53 -17.89
N ALA A 79 -3.49 12.58 -18.60
CA ALA A 79 -3.44 12.58 -20.06
C ALA A 79 -4.85 12.46 -20.67
N ALA A 80 -5.66 11.50 -20.22
CA ALA A 80 -7.04 11.32 -20.68
C ALA A 80 -7.90 12.58 -20.50
N LYS A 81 -7.83 13.21 -19.32
CA LYS A 81 -8.52 14.50 -19.06
C LYS A 81 -8.04 15.65 -19.93
N ARG A 82 -6.78 15.63 -20.39
CA ARG A 82 -6.24 16.66 -21.28
C ARG A 82 -6.78 16.47 -22.70
N PHE A 83 -6.82 15.24 -23.20
CA PHE A 83 -7.39 14.94 -24.50
C PHE A 83 -8.89 15.25 -24.57
N SER A 84 -9.67 14.93 -23.53
CA SER A 84 -11.10 15.21 -23.50
C SER A 84 -11.47 16.71 -23.41
N ARG A 85 -10.50 17.60 -23.18
CA ARG A 85 -10.70 19.06 -23.19
C ARG A 85 -10.35 19.71 -24.52
N LEU A 86 -9.68 18.95 -25.40
CA LEU A 86 -9.24 19.42 -26.72
C LEU A 86 -10.21 18.98 -27.84
N GLN A 87 -11.11 18.04 -27.54
CA GLN A 87 -12.28 17.68 -28.35
C GLN A 87 -13.46 18.55 -27.92
#